data_AF-A0A160LK81-F1
#
_entry.id   AF-A0A160LK81-F1
#
_cell.length_a   1.000
_cell.length_b   1.000
_cell.length_c   1.000
_cell.angle_alpha   90.00
_cell.angle_beta   90.00
_cell.angle_gamma   90.00
#
_symmetry.space_group_name_H-M   'P 1'
#
loop_
_entity.id
_entity.type
_entity.pdbx_description
1 polymer ?
#
loop_
_entity_poly.entity_id
_entity_poly.type
_entity_poly.pdbx_seq_one_letter_code
_entity_poly.pdbx_strand_id
1 'polypeptide(L)'
;MPESMVQPKPFYVEFGRNKPTKEGNMFIRNEYREVNWMNFHQHCFDYIQKNPGWGLYATAFQYSTSDPYTADLRGDFYLDFDDEDDIKKAQEDALRIIQHLTISPNYRIPANMIKVFFSGKKGIHVTVPYQCFGVEWHPHLDRMYRIMAEELMPFAPNQTLDMKVYERRRLFRLRGSQHPSTGSYKVPMELKNLLALSEVNIQQISKNPNYGSWIKYDKPRVIQEAARYFKEVEHKFVQRFKKTFSKSGEAQTIDFDPPCYEEMIDNGPVKGARNHIACMLVAFWRQRGRSEQEAWDMLIEWNNGSLPERELQTLFRSNFKGHYVYGCNTIKTYASCPATCREDCKFYKSN
;
A
#
# COMPACT_ATOMS: atom_id res chain seq x y z
N MET A 1 -8.77 11.94 28.67
CA MET A 1 -7.65 11.77 27.73
C MET A 1 -7.84 10.44 27.01
N PRO A 2 -7.55 10.31 25.70
CA PRO A 2 -7.68 9.03 25.02
C PRO A 2 -6.78 7.98 25.70
N GLU A 3 -7.29 6.75 25.82
CA GLU A 3 -6.62 5.59 26.43
C GLU A 3 -5.20 5.33 25.87
N SER A 4 -4.95 5.79 24.64
CA SER A 4 -3.67 5.71 23.92
C SER A 4 -2.52 6.52 24.54
N MET A 5 -2.79 7.37 25.55
CA MET A 5 -1.76 8.16 26.24
C MET A 5 -1.35 7.61 27.61
N VAL A 6 -2.06 6.62 28.16
CA VAL A 6 -1.76 6.06 29.50
C VAL A 6 -0.88 4.80 29.41
N GLN A 7 -1.04 4.01 28.36
CA GLN A 7 -0.13 2.92 27.99
C GLN A 7 -0.04 2.85 26.46
N PRO A 8 1.04 3.35 25.84
CA PRO A 8 1.13 3.38 24.40
C PRO A 8 1.32 1.95 23.87
N LYS A 9 0.23 1.38 23.36
CA LYS A 9 0.23 0.05 22.75
C LYS A 9 1.26 0.02 21.61
N PRO A 10 2.09 -1.03 21.54
CA PRO A 10 3.05 -1.16 20.46
C PRO A 10 2.35 -1.36 19.12
N PHE A 11 3.09 -1.05 18.06
CA PHE A 11 2.73 -1.33 16.68
C PHE A 11 3.99 -1.66 15.89
N TYR A 12 3.83 -2.30 14.74
CA TYR A 12 4.95 -2.68 13.88
C TYR A 12 5.07 -1.74 12.69
N VAL A 13 6.31 -1.51 12.26
CA VAL A 13 6.66 -0.76 11.05
C VAL A 13 7.75 -1.51 10.30
N GLU A 14 7.73 -1.47 8.97
CA GLU A 14 8.84 -1.96 8.15
C GLU A 14 9.72 -0.77 7.78
N PHE A 15 11.02 -0.90 8.01
CA PHE A 15 12.02 0.00 7.46
C PHE A 15 12.61 -0.57 6.17
N GLY A 16 13.00 0.35 5.29
CA GLY A 16 13.72 0.05 4.07
C GLY A 16 14.76 1.11 3.78
N ARG A 17 15.75 0.76 2.97
CA ARG A 17 16.85 1.65 2.63
C ARG A 17 17.33 1.39 1.21
N ASN A 18 17.66 2.47 0.53
CA ASN A 18 18.33 2.48 -0.74
C ASN A 18 19.79 2.88 -0.51
N LYS A 19 20.67 1.88 -0.57
CA LYS A 19 22.10 1.98 -0.29
C LYS A 19 22.85 2.28 -1.60
N PRO A 20 23.61 3.38 -1.68
CA PRO A 20 24.53 3.62 -2.79
C PRO A 20 25.62 2.54 -2.84
N THR A 21 25.88 1.98 -4.03
CA THR A 21 26.93 0.99 -4.31
C THR A 21 27.78 1.46 -5.50
N LYS A 22 28.90 0.76 -5.78
CA LYS A 22 29.73 1.04 -6.96
C LYS A 22 28.98 0.85 -8.28
N GLU A 23 27.95 0.00 -8.30
CA GLU A 23 27.16 -0.37 -9.48
C GLU A 23 25.81 0.39 -9.54
N GLY A 24 25.60 1.36 -8.66
CA GLY A 24 24.37 2.15 -8.59
C GLY A 24 23.76 2.14 -7.19
N ASN A 25 22.53 1.64 -7.07
CA ASN A 25 21.71 1.77 -5.87
C ASN A 25 21.06 0.42 -5.55
N MET A 26 21.29 -0.11 -4.35
CA MET A 26 20.72 -1.37 -3.88
C MET A 26 19.61 -1.11 -2.86
N PHE A 27 18.39 -1.53 -3.20
CA PHE A 27 17.26 -1.42 -2.29
C PHE A 27 17.16 -2.64 -1.36
N ILE A 28 17.12 -2.39 -0.05
CA ILE A 28 16.95 -3.39 1.00
C ILE A 28 15.66 -3.05 1.77
N ARG A 29 14.85 -4.07 2.07
CA ARG A 29 13.60 -3.95 2.83
C ARG A 29 13.39 -5.17 3.73
N ASN A 30 12.21 -5.27 4.36
CA ASN A 30 11.87 -6.28 5.38
C ASN A 30 12.54 -6.09 6.75
N GLU A 31 12.93 -4.86 7.11
CA GLU A 31 13.46 -4.56 8.45
C GLU A 31 12.32 -4.17 9.39
N TYR A 32 11.63 -5.16 9.96
CA TYR A 32 10.49 -4.93 10.86
C TYR A 32 10.94 -4.53 12.26
N ARG A 33 10.24 -3.56 12.85
CA ARG A 33 10.45 -3.14 14.24
C ARG A 33 9.13 -2.95 14.95
N GLU A 34 9.07 -3.42 16.19
CA GLU A 34 8.04 -3.06 17.14
C GLU A 34 8.42 -1.73 17.80
N VAL A 35 7.51 -0.77 17.77
CA VAL A 35 7.70 0.59 18.26
C VAL A 35 6.42 1.09 18.92
N ASN A 36 6.48 2.24 19.56
CA ASN A 36 5.30 2.94 20.06
C ASN A 36 5.47 4.45 19.84
N TRP A 37 4.44 5.23 20.20
CA TRP A 37 4.44 6.67 19.97
C TRP A 37 5.53 7.43 20.73
N MET A 38 6.07 6.87 21.83
CA MET A 38 7.14 7.50 22.61
C MET A 38 8.52 7.31 21.97
N ASN A 39 8.76 6.18 21.28
CA ASN A 39 10.08 5.85 20.75
C ASN A 39 10.18 5.89 19.21
N PHE A 40 9.07 5.93 18.47
CA PHE A 40 9.10 5.86 17.00
C PHE A 40 9.93 6.97 16.37
N HIS A 41 9.80 8.21 16.85
CA HIS A 41 10.58 9.35 16.34
C HIS A 41 12.08 9.18 16.61
N GLN A 42 12.44 8.67 17.79
CA GLN A 42 13.83 8.39 18.14
C GLN A 42 14.39 7.27 17.24
N HIS A 43 13.63 6.19 17.02
CA HIS A 43 14.03 5.13 16.11
C HIS A 43 14.26 5.64 14.68
N CYS A 44 13.38 6.52 14.16
CA CYS A 44 13.59 7.13 12.85
C CYS A 44 14.87 7.98 12.83
N PHE A 45 15.10 8.78 13.87
CA PHE A 45 16.29 9.61 14.00
C PHE A 45 17.57 8.76 14.03
N ASP A 46 17.62 7.72 14.87
CA ASP A 46 18.75 6.81 14.95
C ASP A 46 18.98 6.08 13.63
N TYR A 47 17.91 5.70 12.92
CA TYR A 47 17.99 5.06 11.62
C TYR A 47 18.62 5.98 10.57
N ILE A 48 18.28 7.28 10.61
CA ILE A 48 18.88 8.30 9.74
C ILE A 48 20.37 8.50 10.07
N GLN A 49 20.71 8.66 11.35
CA GLN A 49 22.10 8.88 11.78
C GLN A 49 23.02 7.70 11.44
N LYS A 50 22.51 6.47 11.55
CA LYS A 50 23.29 5.25 11.24
C LYS A 50 23.53 5.03 9.75
N ASN A 51 22.78 5.67 8.87
CA ASN A 51 22.83 5.44 7.42
C ASN A 51 22.94 6.78 6.67
N PRO A 52 24.00 7.57 6.91
CA PRO A 52 24.17 8.86 6.23
C PRO A 52 24.35 8.65 4.72
N GLY A 53 23.75 9.54 3.93
CA GLY A 53 23.84 9.46 2.47
C GLY A 53 22.82 8.54 1.80
N TRP A 54 22.01 7.80 2.57
CA TRP A 54 21.12 6.77 2.03
C TRP A 54 19.69 7.29 1.90
N GLY A 55 18.95 6.71 0.96
CA GLY A 55 17.50 6.87 0.91
C GLY A 55 16.86 5.98 1.95
N LEU A 56 16.18 6.55 2.94
CA LEU A 56 15.61 5.76 4.04
C LEU A 56 14.10 5.89 4.05
N TYR A 57 13.43 4.78 4.36
CA TYR A 57 12.00 4.63 4.24
C TYR A 57 11.45 3.92 5.46
N ALA A 58 10.19 4.23 5.79
CA ALA A 58 9.36 3.43 6.67
C ALA A 58 8.01 3.22 6.01
N THR A 59 7.27 2.20 6.41
CA THR A 59 5.92 1.99 5.87
C THR A 59 5.02 3.18 6.16
N ALA A 60 4.19 3.55 5.18
CA ALA A 60 3.19 4.59 5.34
C ALA A 60 2.15 4.21 6.42
N PHE A 61 1.94 2.91 6.61
CA PHE A 61 1.09 2.34 7.63
C PHE A 61 1.88 1.74 8.80
N GLN A 62 1.25 1.79 9.95
CA GLN A 62 1.50 0.99 11.14
C GLN A 62 0.71 -0.32 11.02
N TYR A 63 1.26 -1.39 11.57
CA TYR A 63 0.64 -2.70 11.59
C TYR A 63 0.28 -3.11 13.01
N SER A 64 -0.93 -3.65 13.18
CA SER A 64 -1.38 -4.20 14.48
C SER A 64 -0.66 -5.49 14.87
N THR A 65 -0.04 -6.19 13.90
CA THR A 65 0.76 -7.39 14.13
C THR A 65 2.06 -7.34 13.34
N SER A 66 2.99 -8.25 13.62
CA SER A 66 4.28 -8.33 12.91
C SER A 66 4.15 -8.77 11.44
N ASP A 67 3.03 -9.35 11.04
CA ASP A 67 2.76 -9.74 9.66
C ASP A 67 1.94 -8.65 8.95
N PRO A 68 2.53 -7.89 8.01
CA PRO A 68 1.85 -6.78 7.35
C PRO A 68 0.72 -7.22 6.39
N TYR A 69 0.66 -8.51 6.02
CA TYR A 69 -0.38 -9.03 5.13
C TYR A 69 -1.69 -9.28 5.85
N THR A 70 -1.61 -9.65 7.13
CA THR A 70 -2.78 -9.91 7.99
C THR A 70 -3.09 -8.77 8.95
N ALA A 71 -2.15 -7.85 9.16
CA ALA A 71 -2.34 -6.74 10.07
C ALA A 71 -3.47 -5.80 9.63
N ASP A 72 -4.15 -5.28 10.64
CA ASP A 72 -4.90 -4.05 10.52
C ASP A 72 -3.95 -2.88 10.39
N LEU A 73 -4.36 -1.90 9.58
CA LEU A 73 -3.56 -0.76 9.22
C LEU A 73 -4.05 0.48 9.95
N ARG A 74 -3.10 1.33 10.33
CA ARG A 74 -3.36 2.69 10.81
C ARG A 74 -2.23 3.59 10.31
N GLY A 75 -2.54 4.78 9.81
CA GLY A 75 -1.49 5.67 9.31
C GLY A 75 -2.06 6.84 8.51
N ASP A 76 -1.31 7.92 8.42
CA ASP A 76 -1.72 9.17 7.77
C ASP A 76 -2.18 8.91 6.33
N PHE A 77 -3.23 9.62 5.88
CA PHE A 77 -3.59 9.64 4.46
C PHE A 77 -2.47 10.34 3.70
N TYR A 78 -1.87 9.66 2.73
CA TYR A 78 -0.72 10.16 1.99
C TYR A 78 -1.05 10.27 0.50
N LEU A 79 -0.52 11.32 -0.12
CA LEU A 79 -0.61 11.60 -1.55
C LEU A 79 0.81 11.82 -2.06
N ASP A 80 1.13 11.18 -3.17
CA ASP A 80 2.43 11.27 -3.84
C ASP A 80 2.21 11.92 -5.21
N PHE A 81 2.77 13.10 -5.40
CA PHE A 81 2.72 13.84 -6.64
C PHE A 81 4.10 13.78 -7.28
N ASP A 82 4.24 13.18 -8.45
CA ASP A 82 5.51 13.12 -9.16
C ASP A 82 5.30 13.44 -10.64
N ASP A 83 6.25 14.18 -11.21
CA ASP A 83 6.35 14.45 -12.63
C ASP A 83 7.83 14.41 -12.98
N GLU A 84 8.20 13.52 -13.90
CA GLU A 84 9.61 13.30 -14.25
C GLU A 84 10.23 14.53 -14.93
N ASP A 85 9.41 15.34 -15.59
CA ASP A 85 9.83 16.44 -16.45
C ASP A 85 9.72 17.78 -15.73
N ASP A 86 8.58 18.06 -15.07
CA ASP A 86 8.24 19.38 -14.54
C ASP A 86 7.57 19.34 -13.14
N ILE A 87 8.34 19.67 -12.11
CA ILE A 87 7.87 19.78 -10.73
C ILE A 87 6.73 20.79 -10.56
N LYS A 88 6.58 21.80 -11.44
CA LYS A 88 5.53 22.81 -11.32
C LYS A 88 4.14 22.18 -11.42
N LYS A 89 3.98 21.18 -12.29
CA LYS A 89 2.74 20.40 -12.40
C LYS A 89 2.40 19.69 -11.10
N ALA A 90 3.38 19.05 -10.47
CA ALA A 90 3.20 18.38 -9.18
C ALA A 90 2.89 19.37 -8.06
N GLN A 91 3.49 20.57 -8.07
CA GLN A 91 3.16 21.64 -7.12
C GLN A 91 1.72 22.13 -7.30
N GLU A 92 1.29 22.38 -8.54
CA GLU A 92 -0.04 22.86 -8.86
C GLU A 92 -1.13 21.85 -8.45
N ASP A 93 -0.96 20.58 -8.81
CA ASP A 93 -1.91 19.52 -8.43
C ASP A 93 -1.97 19.35 -6.91
N ALA A 94 -0.81 19.34 -6.24
CA ALA A 94 -0.75 19.27 -4.78
C ALA A 94 -1.48 20.45 -4.13
N LEU A 95 -1.29 21.67 -4.61
CA LEU A 95 -1.95 22.87 -4.08
C LEU A 95 -3.47 22.82 -4.29
N ARG A 96 -3.93 22.44 -5.48
CA ARG A 96 -5.36 22.29 -5.79
C ARG A 96 -6.01 21.25 -4.87
N ILE A 97 -5.36 20.11 -4.65
CA ILE A 97 -5.88 19.09 -3.74
C ILE A 97 -5.83 19.57 -2.29
N ILE A 98 -4.77 20.24 -1.83
CA ILE A 98 -4.73 20.78 -0.46
C ILE A 98 -5.85 21.81 -0.25
N GLN A 99 -6.09 22.68 -1.24
CA GLN A 99 -7.21 23.61 -1.22
C GLN A 99 -8.54 22.85 -1.11
N HIS A 100 -8.74 21.81 -1.93
CA HIS A 100 -9.93 20.96 -1.86
C HIS A 100 -10.11 20.32 -0.48
N LEU A 101 -9.07 19.70 0.08
CA LEU A 101 -9.07 19.10 1.42
C LEU A 101 -9.42 20.13 2.52
N THR A 102 -9.07 21.40 2.31
CA THR A 102 -9.32 22.47 3.29
C THR A 102 -10.74 23.02 3.20
N ILE A 103 -11.30 23.20 2.00
CA ILE A 103 -12.56 23.94 1.81
C ILE A 103 -13.76 23.04 1.50
N SER A 104 -13.54 21.82 1.02
CA SER A 104 -14.62 20.91 0.62
C SER A 104 -15.46 20.49 1.83
N PRO A 105 -16.80 20.40 1.68
CA PRO A 105 -17.69 19.93 2.75
C PRO A 105 -17.41 18.49 3.19
N ASN A 106 -16.69 17.70 2.39
CA ASN A 106 -16.31 16.33 2.72
C ASN A 106 -15.11 16.26 3.68
N TYR A 107 -14.32 17.32 3.79
CA TYR A 107 -13.01 17.27 4.45
C TYR A 107 -12.84 18.31 5.54
N ARG A 108 -12.93 19.60 5.21
CA ARG A 108 -12.71 20.73 6.14
C ARG A 108 -11.42 20.61 6.98
N ILE A 109 -10.36 20.02 6.43
CA ILE A 109 -9.11 19.81 7.15
C ILE A 109 -8.39 21.15 7.34
N PRO A 110 -8.05 21.57 8.57
CA PRO A 110 -7.24 22.76 8.79
C PRO A 110 -5.88 22.65 8.08
N ALA A 111 -5.49 23.68 7.33
CA ALA A 111 -4.27 23.67 6.53
C ALA A 111 -3.00 23.39 7.37
N ASN A 112 -2.97 23.81 8.64
CA ASN A 112 -1.89 23.56 9.59
C ASN A 112 -1.85 22.13 10.16
N MET A 113 -2.78 21.26 9.79
CA MET A 113 -2.68 19.81 10.03
C MET A 113 -2.15 19.05 8.82
N ILE A 114 -2.15 19.68 7.64
CA ILE A 114 -1.67 19.07 6.40
C ILE A 114 -0.16 19.25 6.33
N LYS A 115 0.57 18.14 6.25
CA LYS A 115 2.03 18.16 6.14
C LYS A 115 2.40 18.06 4.67
N VAL A 116 3.32 18.92 4.25
CA VAL A 116 3.82 18.95 2.87
C VAL A 116 5.32 18.76 2.91
N PHE A 117 5.85 17.94 2.02
CA PHE A 117 7.28 17.71 1.89
C PHE A 117 7.70 17.72 0.42
N PHE A 118 8.88 18.25 0.16
CA PHE A 118 9.60 17.94 -1.08
C PHE A 118 10.26 16.56 -0.94
N SER A 119 10.09 15.68 -1.93
CA SER A 119 10.55 14.28 -1.86
C SER A 119 12.07 14.11 -1.94
N GLY A 120 12.77 15.11 -2.49
CA GLY A 120 14.20 15.12 -2.71
C GLY A 120 14.63 14.97 -4.19
N LYS A 121 13.69 14.81 -5.13
CA LYS A 121 13.99 14.87 -6.58
C LYS A 121 13.04 15.81 -7.31
N LYS A 122 11.86 15.33 -7.71
CA LYS A 122 10.85 16.14 -8.41
C LYS A 122 9.41 15.91 -7.91
N GLY A 123 9.26 15.23 -6.78
CA GLY A 123 7.95 14.93 -6.21
C GLY A 123 7.57 15.78 -4.99
N ILE A 124 6.27 15.98 -4.80
CA ILE A 124 5.65 16.58 -3.62
C ILE A 124 4.88 15.50 -2.88
N HIS A 125 5.17 15.37 -1.59
CA HIS A 125 4.45 14.48 -0.69
C HIS A 125 3.51 15.28 0.19
N VAL A 126 2.25 14.90 0.24
CA VAL A 126 1.26 15.50 1.15
C VAL A 126 0.74 14.42 2.09
N THR A 127 0.67 14.72 3.39
CA THR A 127 0.06 13.80 4.36
C THR A 127 -0.95 14.51 5.26
N VAL A 128 -2.06 13.84 5.54
CA VAL A 128 -3.10 14.27 6.48
C VAL A 128 -3.15 13.27 7.64
N PRO A 129 -3.03 13.72 8.90
CA PRO A 129 -3.10 12.83 10.06
C PRO A 129 -4.36 11.97 10.05
N TYR A 130 -4.23 10.66 10.23
CA TYR A 130 -5.35 9.72 10.17
C TYR A 130 -6.44 10.03 11.20
N GLN A 131 -6.06 10.66 12.33
CA GLN A 131 -6.99 11.11 13.35
C GLN A 131 -8.03 12.08 12.80
N CYS A 132 -7.71 12.85 11.76
CA CYS A 132 -8.66 13.75 11.12
C CYS A 132 -9.88 13.02 10.56
N PHE A 133 -9.68 11.79 10.09
CA PHE A 133 -10.71 10.92 9.53
C PHE A 133 -11.37 10.02 10.58
N GLY A 134 -10.99 10.13 11.86
CA GLY A 134 -11.45 9.21 12.90
C GLY A 134 -11.03 7.76 12.65
N VAL A 135 -9.93 7.55 11.91
CA VAL A 135 -9.41 6.22 11.58
C VAL A 135 -8.76 5.61 12.81
N GLU A 136 -9.15 4.39 13.13
CA GLU A 136 -8.44 3.52 14.08
C GLU A 136 -7.73 2.40 13.30
N TRP A 137 -7.65 1.19 13.84
CA TRP A 137 -7.19 0.02 13.11
C TRP A 137 -8.20 -0.40 12.04
N HIS A 138 -7.76 -0.52 10.79
CA HIS A 138 -8.62 -0.88 9.67
C HIS A 138 -7.97 -1.92 8.73
N PRO A 139 -8.65 -3.04 8.42
CA PRO A 139 -8.07 -4.14 7.63
C PRO A 139 -7.87 -3.80 6.16
N HIS A 140 -8.41 -2.71 5.64
CA HIS A 140 -8.27 -2.34 4.22
C HIS A 140 -7.95 -0.86 4.02
N LEU A 141 -7.22 -0.22 4.96
CA LEU A 141 -6.98 1.23 4.93
C LEU A 141 -6.32 1.69 3.62
N ASP A 142 -5.40 0.88 3.08
CA ASP A 142 -4.77 1.07 1.77
C ASP A 142 -5.79 1.25 0.64
N ARG A 143 -6.85 0.43 0.66
CA ARG A 143 -7.94 0.49 -0.32
C ARG A 143 -8.88 1.68 -0.07
N MET A 144 -9.09 2.07 1.20
CA MET A 144 -9.90 3.26 1.53
C MET A 144 -9.20 4.50 0.99
N TYR A 145 -7.90 4.63 1.25
CA TYR A 145 -7.09 5.74 0.77
C TYR A 145 -6.98 5.76 -0.75
N ARG A 146 -6.93 4.60 -1.42
CA ARG A 146 -7.05 4.54 -2.87
C ARG A 146 -8.36 5.14 -3.39
N ILE A 147 -9.50 4.77 -2.79
CA ILE A 147 -10.81 5.34 -3.19
C ILE A 147 -10.83 6.86 -2.99
N MET A 148 -10.34 7.32 -1.84
CA MET A 148 -10.24 8.76 -1.55
C MET A 148 -9.37 9.49 -2.58
N ALA A 149 -8.25 8.90 -2.96
CA ALA A 149 -7.34 9.47 -3.96
C ALA A 149 -7.92 9.47 -5.38
N GLU A 150 -8.66 8.41 -5.76
CA GLU A 150 -9.40 8.37 -7.04
C GLU A 150 -10.42 9.53 -7.11
N GLU A 151 -11.09 9.85 -6.01
CA GLU A 151 -12.04 10.98 -5.94
C GLU A 151 -11.34 12.34 -5.95
N LEU A 152 -10.03 12.39 -5.65
CA LEU A 152 -9.23 13.61 -5.74
C LEU A 152 -8.61 13.84 -7.12
N MET A 153 -8.55 12.83 -7.99
CA MET A 153 -7.96 12.93 -9.34
C MET A 153 -8.53 14.08 -10.19
N PRO A 154 -9.84 14.41 -10.16
CA PRO A 154 -10.37 15.56 -10.90
C PRO A 154 -9.75 16.91 -10.51
N PHE A 155 -9.13 17.00 -9.32
CA PHE A 155 -8.44 18.20 -8.84
C PHE A 155 -6.93 18.21 -9.16
N ALA A 156 -6.43 17.16 -9.81
CA ALA A 156 -5.05 17.03 -10.30
C ALA A 156 -5.03 16.94 -11.84
N PRO A 157 -5.33 18.05 -12.55
CA PRO A 157 -5.45 18.05 -14.01
C PRO A 157 -4.16 17.67 -14.73
N ASN A 158 -2.99 17.85 -14.10
CA ASN A 158 -1.71 17.47 -14.69
C ASN A 158 -1.39 15.98 -14.51
N GLN A 159 -2.28 15.20 -13.89
CA GLN A 159 -2.14 13.74 -13.71
C GLN A 159 -0.89 13.31 -12.93
N THR A 160 -0.43 14.16 -12.02
CA THR A 160 0.80 13.89 -11.24
C THR A 160 0.56 13.03 -10.01
N LEU A 161 -0.69 12.81 -9.60
CA LEU A 161 -1.04 11.99 -8.44
C LEU A 161 -0.79 10.50 -8.74
N ASP A 162 0.25 9.91 -8.14
CA ASP A 162 0.61 8.51 -8.34
C ASP A 162 -0.35 7.57 -7.60
N MET A 163 -1.18 6.86 -8.36
CA MET A 163 -2.14 5.88 -7.82
C MET A 163 -1.50 4.52 -7.50
N LYS A 164 -0.26 4.26 -7.90
CA LYS A 164 0.44 2.99 -7.63
C LYS A 164 0.94 2.90 -6.18
N VAL A 165 0.93 4.01 -5.45
CA VAL A 165 1.42 4.08 -4.06
C VAL A 165 0.47 3.47 -3.05
N TYR A 166 -0.79 3.22 -3.41
CA TYR A 166 -1.80 2.66 -2.49
C TYR A 166 -1.69 1.14 -2.40
N GLU A 167 -0.75 0.70 -1.57
CA GLU A 167 -0.50 -0.70 -1.24
C GLU A 167 -0.22 -0.84 0.26
N ARG A 168 -0.53 -2.00 0.84
CA ARG A 168 -0.40 -2.27 2.29
C ARG A 168 1.01 -2.06 2.81
N ARG A 169 2.02 -2.34 1.98
CA ARG A 169 3.45 -2.32 2.34
C ARG A 169 4.21 -1.16 1.70
N ARG A 170 3.51 -0.06 1.38
CA ARG A 170 4.13 1.10 0.74
C ARG A 170 5.19 1.68 1.65
N LEU A 171 6.42 1.71 1.17
CA LEU A 171 7.53 2.38 1.84
C LEU A 171 7.53 3.86 1.44
N PHE A 172 7.43 4.73 2.44
CA PHE A 172 7.44 6.17 2.26
C PHE A 172 8.73 6.75 2.84
N ARG A 173 9.35 7.66 2.09
CA ARG A 173 10.67 8.19 2.48
C ARG A 173 10.60 8.96 3.79
N LEU A 174 11.58 8.75 4.67
CA LEU A 174 11.70 9.44 5.94
C LEU A 174 12.14 10.89 5.74
N ARG A 175 11.52 11.81 6.49
CA ARG A 175 11.97 13.20 6.59
C ARG A 175 13.43 13.25 7.07
N GLY A 176 14.26 14.05 6.42
CA GLY A 176 15.67 14.18 6.75
C GLY A 176 16.59 13.08 6.19
N SER A 177 16.04 12.10 5.45
CA SER A 177 16.86 11.18 4.65
C SER A 177 17.18 11.77 3.27
N GLN A 178 18.28 11.34 2.66
CA GLN A 178 18.73 11.85 1.36
C GLN A 178 18.10 11.06 0.21
N HIS A 179 17.89 11.72 -0.92
CA HIS A 179 17.62 11.04 -2.18
C HIS A 179 18.93 10.48 -2.74
N PRO A 180 19.06 9.17 -3.00
CA PRO A 180 20.33 8.57 -3.44
C PRO A 180 20.91 9.20 -4.72
N SER A 181 20.07 9.54 -5.69
CA SER A 181 20.55 10.10 -6.97
C SER A 181 20.83 11.60 -6.96
N THR A 182 20.21 12.39 -6.07
CA THR A 182 20.36 13.86 -6.09
C THR A 182 21.11 14.40 -4.87
N GLY A 183 21.27 13.58 -3.82
CA GLY A 183 21.80 13.98 -2.51
C GLY A 183 20.91 14.96 -1.75
N SER A 184 19.73 15.33 -2.28
CA SER A 184 18.81 16.26 -1.62
C SER A 184 17.99 15.57 -0.54
N TYR A 185 17.75 16.27 0.56
CA TYR A 185 16.97 15.75 1.68
C TYR A 185 15.46 15.86 1.44
N LYS A 186 14.70 14.91 1.97
CA LYS A 186 13.24 15.10 2.12
C LYS A 186 12.97 16.11 3.23
N VAL A 187 12.50 17.30 2.85
CA VAL A 187 12.30 18.43 3.77
C VAL A 187 10.83 18.88 3.80
N PRO A 188 10.31 19.33 4.96
CA PRO A 188 9.01 19.98 5.04
C PRO A 188 8.95 21.26 4.21
N MET A 189 7.77 21.57 3.68
CA MET A 189 7.50 22.77 2.88
C MET A 189 6.31 23.52 3.44
N GLU A 190 6.39 24.85 3.46
CA GLU A 190 5.21 25.69 3.68
C GLU A 190 4.37 25.76 2.40
N LEU A 191 3.04 25.86 2.54
CA LEU A 191 2.11 25.99 1.43
C LEU A 191 2.47 27.13 0.47
N LYS A 192 2.83 28.30 1.00
CA LYS A 192 3.28 29.46 0.18
C LYS A 192 4.52 29.14 -0.67
N ASN A 193 5.39 28.23 -0.21
CA ASN A 193 6.62 27.89 -0.91
C ASN A 193 6.37 26.92 -2.07
N LEU A 194 5.28 26.14 -2.04
CA LEU A 194 4.86 25.34 -3.19
C LEU A 194 4.47 26.22 -4.38
N LEU A 195 3.85 27.38 -4.15
CA LEU A 195 3.52 28.34 -5.21
C LEU A 195 4.77 29.06 -5.71
N ALA A 196 5.56 29.60 -4.78
CA ALA A 196 6.57 30.61 -5.10
C ALA A 196 7.91 30.05 -5.63
N LEU A 197 8.31 28.84 -5.23
CA LEU A 197 9.66 28.37 -5.50
C LEU A 197 9.76 27.62 -6.83
N SER A 198 10.82 27.91 -7.61
CA SER A 198 11.22 27.13 -8.78
C SER A 198 11.89 25.82 -8.37
N GLU A 199 12.06 24.90 -9.33
CA GLU A 199 12.79 23.64 -9.11
C GLU A 199 14.18 23.89 -8.52
N VAL A 200 14.95 24.80 -9.12
CA VAL A 200 16.31 25.17 -8.67
C VAL A 200 16.31 25.65 -7.23
N ASN A 201 15.36 26.51 -6.87
CA ASN A 201 15.25 27.02 -5.50
C ASN A 201 14.92 25.91 -4.50
N ILE A 202 14.01 25.00 -4.86
CA ILE A 202 13.60 23.86 -4.02
C ILE A 202 14.77 22.90 -3.83
N GLN A 203 15.50 22.60 -4.90
CA GLN A 203 16.68 21.75 -4.82
C GLN A 203 17.74 22.37 -3.93
N GLN A 204 17.97 23.68 -4.01
CA GLN A 204 18.95 24.37 -3.17
C GLN A 204 18.59 24.33 -1.69
N ILE A 205 17.35 24.65 -1.31
CA ILE A 205 16.92 24.60 0.09
C ILE A 205 16.94 23.16 0.63
N SER A 206 16.66 22.17 -0.22
CA SER A 206 16.66 20.76 0.15
C SER A 206 18.05 20.19 0.42
N LYS A 207 19.13 20.96 0.23
CA LYS A 207 20.49 20.59 0.69
C LYS A 207 20.67 20.74 2.20
N ASN A 208 19.79 21.49 2.87
CA ASN A 208 19.80 21.61 4.33
C ASN A 208 18.81 20.60 4.96
N PRO A 209 19.29 19.56 5.69
CA PRO A 209 18.41 18.57 6.32
C PRO A 209 17.49 19.17 7.40
N ASN A 210 17.84 20.34 7.93
CA ASN A 210 17.09 21.05 8.97
C ASN A 210 16.11 22.09 8.41
N TYR A 211 15.99 22.23 7.09
CA TYR A 211 14.99 23.12 6.49
C TYR A 211 13.59 22.74 6.97
N GLY A 212 12.76 23.75 7.27
CA GLY A 212 11.40 23.55 7.75
C GLY A 212 11.30 23.01 9.18
N SER A 213 12.38 23.02 9.98
CA SER A 213 12.34 22.69 11.42
C SER A 213 11.47 23.64 12.24
N TRP A 214 11.30 24.87 11.76
CA TRP A 214 10.41 25.88 12.34
C TRP A 214 8.93 25.66 12.03
N ILE A 215 8.60 24.86 11.00
CA ILE A 215 7.20 24.60 10.63
C ILE A 215 6.54 23.83 11.77
N LYS A 216 5.48 24.41 12.33
CA LYS A 216 4.67 23.81 13.39
C LYS A 216 3.36 23.33 12.79
N TYR A 217 2.93 22.15 13.23
CA TYR A 217 1.66 21.57 12.86
C TYR A 217 0.76 21.50 14.10
N ASP A 218 -0.53 21.69 13.89
CA ASP A 218 -1.51 21.49 14.95
C ASP A 218 -1.52 20.04 15.43
N LYS A 219 -1.84 19.86 16.71
CA LYS A 219 -2.09 18.51 17.24
C LYS A 219 -3.26 17.89 16.47
N PRO A 220 -3.09 16.69 15.89
CA PRO A 220 -4.15 16.00 15.19
C PRO A 220 -5.39 15.82 16.06
N ARG A 221 -6.57 16.05 15.48
CA ARG A 221 -7.88 15.85 16.09
C ARG A 221 -8.86 15.37 15.04
N VAL A 222 -9.95 14.75 15.47
CA VAL A 222 -11.04 14.36 14.56
C VAL A 222 -11.67 15.59 13.95
N ILE A 223 -11.86 15.57 12.63
CA ILE A 223 -12.63 16.55 11.87
C ILE A 223 -13.92 15.86 11.47
N GLN A 224 -15.07 16.39 11.89
CA GLN A 224 -16.35 15.68 11.79
C GLN A 224 -16.74 15.37 10.35
N GLU A 225 -16.48 16.31 9.44
CA GLU A 225 -16.72 16.19 8.01
C GLU A 225 -15.88 15.08 7.40
N ALA A 226 -14.56 15.12 7.62
CA ALA A 226 -13.63 14.10 7.13
C ALA A 226 -13.93 12.71 7.69
N ALA A 227 -14.31 12.61 8.97
CA ALA A 227 -14.70 11.33 9.58
C ALA A 227 -16.01 10.78 9.00
N ARG A 228 -17.01 11.64 8.75
CA ARG A 228 -18.25 11.25 8.07
C ARG A 228 -17.98 10.76 6.65
N TYR A 229 -17.19 11.52 5.90
CA TYR A 229 -16.80 11.14 4.55
C TYR A 229 -16.01 9.82 4.52
N PHE A 230 -15.14 9.57 5.50
CA PHE A 230 -14.45 8.29 5.60
C PHE A 230 -15.44 7.12 5.78
N LYS A 231 -16.53 7.29 6.55
CA LYS A 231 -17.61 6.29 6.64
C LYS A 231 -18.32 6.05 5.31
N GLU A 232 -18.51 7.10 4.51
CA GLU A 232 -19.04 6.96 3.15
C GLU A 232 -18.08 6.18 2.23
N VAL A 233 -16.77 6.40 2.38
CA VAL A 233 -15.73 5.64 1.66
C VAL A 233 -15.76 4.16 2.07
N GLU A 234 -15.93 3.85 3.36
CA GLU A 234 -16.13 2.47 3.83
C GLU A 234 -17.36 1.82 3.16
N HIS A 235 -18.48 2.54 3.07
CA HIS A 235 -19.65 2.06 2.35
C HIS A 235 -19.36 1.84 0.86
N LYS A 236 -18.70 2.78 0.17
CA LYS A 236 -18.29 2.65 -1.24
C LYS A 236 -17.39 1.42 -1.43
N PHE A 237 -16.45 1.19 -0.52
CA PHE A 237 -15.59 0.01 -0.54
C PHE A 237 -16.42 -1.26 -0.43
N VAL A 238 -17.32 -1.37 0.56
CA VAL A 238 -18.17 -2.54 0.74
C VAL A 238 -19.02 -2.79 -0.51
N GLN A 239 -19.54 -1.74 -1.16
CA GLN A 239 -20.30 -1.89 -2.40
C GLN A 239 -19.41 -2.34 -3.58
N ARG A 240 -18.21 -1.79 -3.74
CA ARG A 240 -17.24 -2.24 -4.77
C ARG A 240 -16.79 -3.68 -4.52
N PHE A 241 -16.58 -4.03 -3.26
CA PHE A 241 -16.25 -5.38 -2.82
C PHE A 241 -17.41 -6.33 -3.16
N LYS A 242 -18.63 -6.07 -2.68
CA LYS A 242 -19.83 -6.84 -3.02
C LYS A 242 -20.06 -6.96 -4.53
N LYS A 243 -19.86 -5.89 -5.31
CA LYS A 243 -19.98 -5.92 -6.77
C LYS A 243 -18.92 -6.78 -7.43
N THR A 244 -17.70 -6.80 -6.90
CA THR A 244 -16.64 -7.71 -7.35
C THR A 244 -17.04 -9.16 -7.05
N PHE A 245 -17.60 -9.42 -5.86
CA PHE A 245 -18.11 -10.74 -5.45
C PHE A 245 -19.38 -11.17 -6.20
N SER A 246 -20.22 -10.23 -6.63
CA SER A 246 -21.41 -10.52 -7.43
C SER A 246 -21.09 -10.60 -8.93
N LYS A 247 -19.99 -9.99 -9.38
CA LYS A 247 -19.43 -10.16 -10.74
C LYS A 247 -18.56 -11.41 -10.87
N SER A 248 -18.03 -11.97 -9.78
CA SER A 248 -17.77 -13.41 -9.68
C SER A 248 -19.12 -14.15 -9.53
N GLY A 249 -20.05 -13.81 -10.43
CA GLY A 249 -21.43 -14.26 -10.42
C GLY A 249 -21.48 -15.76 -10.61
N GLU A 250 -22.30 -16.38 -9.76
CA GLU A 250 -22.46 -17.83 -9.58
C GLU A 250 -21.13 -18.53 -9.26
N ALA A 251 -21.14 -19.46 -8.30
CA ALA A 251 -20.01 -20.36 -8.17
C ALA A 251 -19.83 -21.05 -9.53
N GLN A 252 -18.86 -20.61 -10.35
CA GLN A 252 -18.46 -21.34 -11.54
C GLN A 252 -17.99 -22.69 -11.03
N THR A 253 -18.89 -23.66 -11.06
CA THR A 253 -18.59 -25.04 -10.75
C THR A 253 -17.81 -25.58 -11.91
N ILE A 254 -16.65 -26.13 -11.60
CA ILE A 254 -15.85 -26.85 -12.58
C ILE A 254 -16.19 -28.31 -12.39
N ASP A 255 -16.65 -28.96 -13.44
CA ASP A 255 -17.06 -30.36 -13.44
C ASP A 255 -15.96 -31.31 -13.94
N PHE A 256 -14.84 -30.79 -14.42
CA PHE A 256 -13.68 -31.56 -14.88
C PHE A 256 -12.38 -31.16 -14.16
N ASP A 257 -11.34 -31.98 -14.29
CA ASP A 257 -9.99 -31.70 -13.79
C ASP A 257 -9.09 -31.28 -14.98
N PRO A 258 -8.74 -29.98 -15.10
CA PRO A 258 -7.94 -29.51 -16.23
C PRO A 258 -6.48 -29.97 -16.12
N PRO A 259 -5.83 -30.40 -17.22
CA PRO A 259 -4.43 -30.85 -17.20
C PRO A 259 -3.45 -29.82 -16.60
N CYS A 260 -3.73 -28.52 -16.75
CA CYS A 260 -2.90 -27.47 -16.17
C CYS A 260 -2.99 -27.41 -14.63
N TYR A 261 -4.12 -27.80 -14.04
CA TYR A 261 -4.26 -27.90 -12.59
C TYR A 261 -3.68 -29.22 -12.06
N GLU A 262 -3.84 -30.33 -12.79
CA GLU A 262 -3.16 -31.59 -12.49
C GLU A 262 -1.64 -31.39 -12.45
N GLU A 263 -1.06 -30.74 -13.47
CA GLU A 263 0.37 -30.42 -13.51
C GLU A 263 0.82 -29.57 -12.31
N MET A 264 0.02 -28.59 -11.87
CA MET A 264 0.35 -27.79 -10.68
C MET A 264 0.28 -28.60 -9.37
N ILE A 265 -0.64 -29.56 -9.29
CA ILE A 265 -0.77 -30.47 -8.16
C ILE A 265 0.44 -31.40 -8.13
N ASP A 266 0.76 -32.04 -9.26
CA ASP A 266 1.84 -33.03 -9.39
C ASP A 266 3.24 -32.42 -9.18
N ASN A 267 3.47 -31.21 -9.70
CA ASN A 267 4.76 -30.53 -9.57
C ASN A 267 5.05 -30.02 -8.15
N GLY A 268 4.02 -29.91 -7.31
CA GLY A 268 4.18 -29.40 -5.95
C GLY A 268 4.61 -27.92 -5.88
N PRO A 269 5.13 -27.47 -4.71
CA PRO A 269 5.37 -26.07 -4.43
C PRO A 269 6.70 -25.58 -5.02
N VAL A 270 6.62 -24.92 -6.18
CA VAL A 270 7.80 -24.35 -6.86
C VAL A 270 8.27 -23.05 -6.20
N LYS A 271 9.55 -22.97 -5.81
CA LYS A 271 10.14 -21.79 -5.18
C LYS A 271 9.99 -20.54 -6.09
N GLY A 272 9.45 -19.46 -5.54
CA GLY A 272 9.15 -18.22 -6.28
C GLY A 272 7.74 -18.17 -6.89
N ALA A 273 7.07 -19.31 -7.07
CA ALA A 273 5.70 -19.38 -7.60
C ALA A 273 4.67 -19.97 -6.61
N ARG A 274 5.14 -20.68 -5.58
CA ARG A 274 4.33 -21.44 -4.60
C ARG A 274 3.13 -20.70 -4.01
N ASN A 275 3.25 -19.40 -3.69
CA ASN A 275 2.13 -18.61 -3.17
C ASN A 275 1.04 -18.39 -4.22
N HIS A 276 1.41 -18.09 -5.45
CA HIS A 276 0.45 -17.91 -6.53
C HIS A 276 -0.24 -19.24 -6.88
N ILE A 277 0.53 -20.33 -6.92
CA ILE A 277 -0.02 -21.68 -7.18
C ILE A 277 -0.97 -22.09 -6.07
N ALA A 278 -0.61 -21.91 -4.79
CA ALA A 278 -1.49 -22.18 -3.66
C ALA A 278 -2.82 -21.41 -3.77
N CYS A 279 -2.81 -20.12 -4.12
CA CYS A 279 -4.04 -19.34 -4.31
C CYS A 279 -4.92 -19.94 -5.43
N MET A 280 -4.30 -20.34 -6.55
CA MET A 280 -5.00 -20.93 -7.69
C MET A 280 -5.62 -22.28 -7.33
N LEU A 281 -4.89 -23.15 -6.61
CA LEU A 281 -5.38 -24.45 -6.17
C LEU A 281 -6.55 -24.33 -5.20
N VAL A 282 -6.47 -23.43 -4.22
CA VAL A 282 -7.56 -23.18 -3.26
C VAL A 282 -8.83 -22.70 -3.98
N ALA A 283 -8.69 -21.78 -4.93
CA ALA A 283 -9.80 -21.33 -5.75
C ALA A 283 -10.39 -22.47 -6.59
N PHE A 284 -9.54 -23.30 -7.20
CA PHE A 284 -9.95 -24.45 -8.00
C PHE A 284 -10.70 -25.52 -7.20
N TRP A 285 -10.17 -25.96 -6.06
CA TRP A 285 -10.84 -26.98 -5.23
C TRP A 285 -12.20 -26.51 -4.71
N ARG A 286 -12.31 -25.24 -4.33
CA ARG A 286 -13.59 -24.62 -4.02
C ARG A 286 -14.55 -24.67 -5.21
N GLN A 287 -14.08 -24.35 -6.41
CA GLN A 287 -14.89 -24.43 -7.64
C GLN A 287 -15.27 -25.87 -8.02
N ARG A 288 -14.46 -26.87 -7.62
CA ARG A 288 -14.79 -28.31 -7.69
C ARG A 288 -15.77 -28.77 -6.60
N GLY A 289 -16.20 -27.86 -5.71
CA GLY A 289 -17.14 -28.15 -4.63
C GLY A 289 -16.55 -28.85 -3.41
N ARG A 290 -15.21 -28.84 -3.26
CA ARG A 290 -14.56 -29.35 -2.05
C ARG A 290 -14.95 -28.51 -0.83
N SER A 291 -15.14 -29.18 0.31
CA SER A 291 -15.36 -28.50 1.58
C SER A 291 -14.12 -27.72 2.04
N GLU A 292 -14.32 -26.80 2.99
CA GLU A 292 -13.21 -26.01 3.55
C GLU A 292 -12.16 -26.91 4.20
N GLN A 293 -12.58 -27.98 4.88
CA GLN A 293 -11.65 -28.93 5.51
C GLN A 293 -10.89 -29.75 4.47
N GLU A 294 -11.56 -30.33 3.47
CA GLU A 294 -10.89 -31.10 2.42
C GLU A 294 -9.89 -30.26 1.63
N ALA A 295 -10.26 -29.04 1.23
CA ALA A 295 -9.37 -28.16 0.51
C ALA A 295 -8.17 -27.71 1.35
N TRP A 296 -8.33 -27.61 2.68
CA TRP A 296 -7.24 -27.32 3.60
C TRP A 296 -6.27 -28.52 3.70
N ASP A 297 -6.80 -29.73 3.85
CA ASP A 297 -5.98 -30.94 3.95
C ASP A 297 -5.18 -31.18 2.65
N MET A 298 -5.83 -31.01 1.49
CA MET A 298 -5.17 -31.05 0.17
C MET A 298 -4.09 -29.98 0.02
N LEU A 299 -4.32 -28.76 0.54
CA LEU A 299 -3.33 -27.69 0.49
C LEU A 299 -2.11 -28.00 1.38
N ILE A 300 -2.34 -28.57 2.56
CA ILE A 300 -1.28 -28.96 3.49
C ILE A 300 -0.42 -30.06 2.89
N GLU A 301 -1.05 -31.08 2.30
CA GLU A 301 -0.38 -32.17 1.61
C GLU A 301 0.46 -31.64 0.44
N TRP A 302 -0.15 -30.85 -0.45
CA TRP A 302 0.56 -30.23 -1.58
C TRP A 302 1.71 -29.33 -1.12
N ASN A 303 1.52 -28.54 -0.05
CA ASN A 303 2.54 -27.62 0.44
C ASN A 303 3.78 -28.35 0.97
N ASN A 304 3.63 -29.56 1.51
CA ASN A 304 4.73 -30.40 2.01
C ASN A 304 5.80 -29.62 2.84
N GLY A 305 5.34 -28.71 3.70
CA GLY A 305 6.20 -27.86 4.54
C GLY A 305 6.97 -26.74 3.82
N SER A 306 6.73 -26.48 2.52
CA SER A 306 7.42 -25.44 1.75
C SER A 306 7.10 -24.02 2.25
N LEU A 307 5.83 -23.75 2.55
CA LEU A 307 5.38 -22.53 3.21
C LEU A 307 5.09 -22.77 4.69
N PRO A 308 5.40 -21.79 5.57
CA PRO A 308 4.97 -21.84 6.96
C PRO A 308 3.45 -21.94 7.07
N GLU A 309 2.96 -22.80 7.97
CA GLU A 309 1.52 -23.07 8.11
C GLU A 309 0.69 -21.81 8.34
N ARG A 310 1.21 -20.83 9.09
CA ARG A 310 0.54 -19.55 9.34
C ARG A 310 0.32 -18.72 8.05
N GLU A 311 1.30 -18.72 7.15
CA GLU A 311 1.18 -18.06 5.83
C GLU A 311 0.14 -18.78 4.98
N LEU A 312 0.16 -20.12 5.03
CA LEU A 312 -0.78 -20.99 4.33
C LEU A 312 -2.23 -20.80 4.81
N GLN A 313 -2.47 -20.74 6.12
CA GLN A 313 -3.79 -20.49 6.72
C GLN A 313 -4.37 -19.14 6.28
N THR A 314 -3.52 -18.11 6.24
CA THR A 314 -3.91 -16.77 5.81
C THR A 314 -4.35 -16.75 4.36
N LEU A 315 -3.50 -17.32 3.49
CA LEU A 315 -3.75 -17.44 2.07
C LEU A 315 -5.02 -18.24 1.81
N PHE A 316 -5.15 -19.39 2.47
CA PHE A 316 -6.29 -20.29 2.35
C PHE A 316 -7.60 -19.59 2.69
N ARG A 317 -7.69 -18.98 3.88
CA ARG A 317 -8.91 -18.28 4.32
C ARG A 317 -9.29 -17.14 3.37
N SER A 318 -8.31 -16.38 2.91
CA SER A 318 -8.53 -15.31 1.94
C SER A 318 -9.08 -15.86 0.63
N ASN A 319 -8.48 -16.93 0.09
CA ASN A 319 -8.81 -17.43 -1.24
C ASN A 319 -10.10 -18.27 -1.27
N PHE A 320 -10.30 -19.12 -0.26
CA PHE A 320 -11.46 -19.99 -0.17
C PHE A 320 -12.75 -19.18 0.06
N LYS A 321 -12.70 -18.17 0.94
CA LYS A 321 -13.83 -17.26 1.19
C LYS A 321 -13.93 -16.12 0.19
N GLY A 322 -12.86 -15.83 -0.54
CA GLY A 322 -12.78 -14.69 -1.47
C GLY A 322 -13.42 -14.91 -2.84
N HIS A 323 -13.95 -16.11 -3.09
CA HIS A 323 -14.59 -16.50 -4.35
C HIS A 323 -13.76 -16.24 -5.63
N TYR A 324 -12.42 -16.24 -5.53
CA TYR A 324 -11.55 -15.97 -6.68
C TYR A 324 -11.70 -17.00 -7.81
N VAL A 325 -11.51 -16.53 -9.04
CA VAL A 325 -11.50 -17.33 -10.27
C VAL A 325 -10.28 -16.92 -11.08
N TYR A 326 -9.49 -17.89 -11.53
CA TYR A 326 -8.29 -17.67 -12.32
C TYR A 326 -8.52 -18.12 -13.77
N GLY A 327 -8.20 -17.24 -14.72
CA GLY A 327 -8.33 -17.54 -16.15
C GLY A 327 -7.04 -18.10 -16.75
N CYS A 328 -7.15 -18.68 -17.96
CA CYS A 328 -6.03 -19.29 -18.69
C CYS A 328 -4.80 -18.37 -18.83
N ASN A 329 -4.98 -17.05 -18.95
CA ASN A 329 -3.87 -16.11 -19.08
C ASN A 329 -2.94 -16.08 -17.87
N THR A 330 -3.47 -16.34 -16.67
CA THR A 330 -2.68 -16.45 -15.45
C THR A 330 -2.11 -17.86 -15.28
N ILE A 331 -2.93 -18.87 -15.53
CA ILE A 331 -2.55 -20.28 -15.31
C ILE A 331 -1.38 -20.70 -16.21
N LYS A 332 -1.35 -20.24 -17.48
CA LYS A 332 -0.28 -20.58 -18.44
C LYS A 332 1.12 -20.09 -18.05
N THR A 333 1.23 -19.24 -17.03
CA THR A 333 2.52 -18.81 -16.47
C THR A 333 3.13 -19.88 -15.55
N TYR A 334 2.33 -20.82 -15.06
CA TYR A 334 2.72 -21.78 -14.02
C TYR A 334 2.53 -23.25 -14.43
N ALA A 335 1.79 -23.52 -15.50
CA ALA A 335 1.56 -24.85 -16.02
C ALA A 335 1.40 -24.83 -17.54
N SER A 336 1.74 -25.95 -18.16
CA SER A 336 1.53 -26.20 -19.57
C SER A 336 0.05 -26.51 -19.83
N CYS A 337 -0.42 -26.18 -21.03
CA CYS A 337 -1.78 -26.48 -21.46
C CYS A 337 -1.71 -27.17 -22.83
N PRO A 338 -2.09 -28.45 -22.94
CA PRO A 338 -2.10 -29.13 -24.23
C PRO A 338 -3.10 -28.46 -25.18
N ALA A 339 -2.76 -28.38 -26.46
CA ALA A 339 -3.57 -27.66 -27.46
C ALA A 339 -5.02 -28.15 -27.55
N THR A 340 -5.26 -29.42 -27.20
CA THR A 340 -6.57 -30.08 -27.11
C THR A 340 -7.49 -29.49 -26.04
N CYS A 341 -6.95 -28.78 -25.04
CA CYS A 341 -7.78 -28.06 -24.08
C CYS A 341 -8.38 -26.76 -24.66
N ARG A 342 -8.02 -26.28 -25.85
CA ARG A 342 -8.47 -24.95 -26.27
C ARG A 342 -9.91 -24.90 -26.77
N GLU A 343 -10.43 -25.99 -27.33
CA GLU A 343 -11.76 -25.98 -27.95
C GLU A 343 -12.89 -26.31 -26.95
N ASP A 344 -12.63 -27.17 -25.95
CA ASP A 344 -13.65 -27.63 -24.98
C ASP A 344 -13.46 -27.11 -23.53
N CYS A 345 -12.40 -26.35 -23.26
CA CYS A 345 -12.13 -25.89 -21.89
C CYS A 345 -12.93 -24.65 -21.53
N LYS A 346 -13.74 -24.76 -20.48
CA LYS A 346 -14.53 -23.66 -19.90
C LYS A 346 -13.70 -22.46 -19.41
N PHE A 347 -12.37 -22.61 -19.30
CA PHE A 347 -11.45 -21.52 -18.97
C PHE A 347 -10.92 -20.76 -20.19
N TYR A 348 -10.98 -21.38 -21.38
CA TYR A 348 -10.54 -20.77 -22.62
C TYR A 348 -11.56 -19.72 -23.05
N LYS A 349 -11.11 -18.47 -23.16
CA LYS A 349 -11.86 -17.41 -23.83
C LYS A 349 -11.11 -17.12 -25.12
N SER A 350 -11.70 -17.46 -26.27
CA SER A 350 -11.27 -16.89 -27.55
C SER A 350 -11.40 -15.37 -27.42
N ASN A 351 -10.31 -14.64 -27.62
CA ASN A 351 -10.34 -13.18 -27.61
C ASN A 351 -11.33 -12.64 -28.65
#